data_AF-A0A258TCS3-F1
#
_entry.id   AF-A0A258TCS3-F1
#
_cell.length_a   1.000
_cell.length_b   1.000
_cell.length_c   1.000
_cell.angle_alpha   90.00
_cell.angle_beta   90.00
_cell.angle_gamma   90.00
#
_symmetry.space_group_name_H-M   'P 1'
#
loop_
_entity.id
_entity.type
_entity.pdbx_description
1 polymer ?
#
loop_
_entity_poly.entity_id
_entity_poly.type
_entity_poly.pdbx_seq_one_letter_code
_entity_poly.pdbx_strand_id
1 'polypeptide(L)' 'MNRRVAGAIGLAVGLGGAAMTLGDFRRRQSRFWLSGGVNMFTFDRDRDPMMFWGSTIANWLLIGLITAGGALAVLLPGA' A
#
# COMPACT_ATOMS: atom_id res chain seq x y z
N MET A 1 9.95 17.95 11.70
CA MET A 1 10.41 16.64 11.16
C MET A 1 11.05 16.87 9.79
N ASN A 2 12.25 16.34 9.53
CA ASN A 2 12.97 16.56 8.26
C ASN A 2 12.24 15.89 7.08
N ARG A 3 12.12 16.57 5.93
CA ARG A 3 11.49 16.04 4.70
C ARG A 3 12.06 14.68 4.29
N ARG A 4 13.37 14.48 4.42
CA ARG A 4 14.02 13.18 4.12
C ARG A 4 13.59 12.07 5.07
N VAL A 5 13.38 12.41 6.36
CA VAL A 5 12.88 11.45 7.35
C VAL A 5 11.43 11.10 7.06
N ALA A 6 10.59 12.08 6.72
CA ALA A 6 9.22 11.83 6.26
C ALA A 6 9.18 10.94 5.00
N GLY A 7 10.11 11.19 4.05
CA GLY A 7 10.24 10.38 2.84
C GLY A 7 10.68 8.95 3.12
N ALA A 8 11.65 8.74 4.02
CA ALA A 8 12.10 7.42 4.45
C ALA A 8 10.99 6.63 5.17
N ILE A 9 10.19 7.30 6.01
CA ILE A 9 9.01 6.70 6.64
C ILE A 9 7.99 6.30 5.57
N GLY A 10 7.72 7.19 4.60
CA GLY A 10 6.85 6.87 3.46
C GLY A 10 7.31 5.65 2.69
N LEU A 11 8.61 5.56 2.37
CA LEU A 11 9.19 4.38 1.70
C LEU A 11 8.99 3.09 2.52
N ALA A 12 9.27 3.13 3.83
CA ALA A 12 9.08 1.97 4.69
C ALA A 12 7.60 1.52 4.74
N VAL A 13 6.68 2.48 4.81
CA VAL A 13 5.23 2.25 4.78
C VAL A 13 4.79 1.66 3.43
N GLY A 14 5.27 2.21 2.31
CA GLY A 14 4.96 1.69 0.97
C GLY A 14 5.46 0.27 0.75
N LEU A 15 6.71 -0.03 1.15
CA LEU A 15 7.27 -1.38 1.07
C LEU A 15 6.54 -2.37 1.98
N GLY A 16 6.17 -1.96 3.20
CA GLY A 16 5.34 -2.76 4.10
C GLY A 16 3.97 -3.09 3.49
N GLY A 17 3.30 -2.09 2.92
CA GLY A 17 2.03 -2.26 2.20
C GLY A 17 2.16 -3.21 0.99
N ALA A 18 3.26 -3.12 0.24
CA ALA A 18 3.55 -4.01 -0.89
C ALA A 18 3.71 -5.47 -0.47
N ALA A 19 4.47 -5.72 0.60
CA ALA A 19 4.68 -7.07 1.12
C ALA A 19 3.36 -7.70 1.60
N MET A 20 2.51 -6.94 2.29
CA MET A 20 1.19 -7.38 2.72
C MET A 20 0.27 -7.67 1.53
N THR A 21 0.13 -6.71 0.61
CA THR A 21 -0.75 -6.83 -0.57
C THR A 21 -0.35 -8.03 -1.43
N LEU A 22 0.96 -8.27 -1.62
CA LEU A 22 1.46 -9.44 -2.33
C LEU A 22 1.18 -10.75 -1.58
N GLY A 23 1.36 -10.75 -0.26
CA GLY A 23 1.04 -11.89 0.60
C GLY A 23 -0.43 -12.27 0.55
N ASP A 24 -1.32 -11.28 0.61
CA ASP A 24 -2.76 -11.49 0.53
C ASP A 24 -3.17 -11.98 -0.87
N PHE A 25 -2.61 -11.38 -1.92
CA PHE A 25 -2.86 -11.81 -3.30
C PHE A 25 -2.50 -13.28 -3.54
N ARG A 26 -1.39 -13.76 -2.95
CA ARG A 26 -1.00 -15.19 -2.99
C ARG A 26 -1.99 -16.09 -2.26
N ARG A 27 -2.62 -15.59 -1.19
CA ARG A 27 -3.68 -16.27 -0.44
C ARG A 27 -5.06 -16.15 -1.10
N ARG A 28 -5.15 -15.54 -2.29
CA ARG A 28 -6.41 -15.23 -3.00
C ARG A 28 -7.36 -14.33 -2.20
N GLN A 29 -6.82 -13.58 -1.26
CA GLN A 29 -7.56 -12.62 -0.45
C GLN A 29 -7.10 -11.21 -0.80
N SER A 30 -8.01 -10.24 -0.73
CA SER A 30 -7.67 -8.84 -0.83
C SER A 30 -8.25 -8.10 0.35
N ARG A 31 -7.39 -7.38 1.07
CA ARG A 31 -7.78 -6.48 2.16
C ARG A 31 -7.10 -5.14 1.92
N PHE A 32 -7.77 -4.06 2.29
CA PHE A 32 -7.14 -2.75 2.25
C PHE A 32 -6.14 -2.63 3.41
N TRP A 33 -4.83 -2.59 3.14
CA TRP A 33 -3.82 -2.73 4.20
C TRP A 33 -3.78 -1.53 5.17
N LEU A 34 -4.32 -0.37 4.76
CA LEU A 34 -4.47 0.82 5.60
C LEU A 34 -5.78 0.89 6.38
N SER A 35 -6.74 -0.02 6.18
CA SER A 35 -8.02 0.05 6.91
C SER A 35 -7.90 -0.31 8.39
N GLY A 36 -6.74 -0.82 8.82
CA GLY A 36 -6.52 -1.29 10.19
C GLY A 36 -7.47 -2.43 10.58
N GLY A 37 -7.50 -2.77 11.87
CA GLY A 37 -8.40 -3.79 12.42
C GLY A 37 -9.88 -3.38 12.51
N VAL A 38 -10.23 -2.15 12.11
CA VAL A 38 -11.57 -1.58 12.32
C VAL A 38 -12.50 -1.83 11.13
N ASN A 39 -11.94 -2.01 9.92
CA ASN A 39 -12.69 -2.40 8.73
C ASN A 39 -11.86 -3.38 7.90
N MET A 40 -11.68 -4.60 8.41
CA MET A 40 -11.11 -5.70 7.62
C MET A 40 -12.15 -6.25 6.64
N PHE A 41 -12.49 -5.44 5.63
CA PHE A 41 -13.12 -5.96 4.44
C PHE A 41 -12.11 -6.86 3.73
N THR A 42 -12.24 -8.15 3.97
CA THR A 42 -11.44 -9.19 3.32
C THR A 42 -12.30 -9.77 2.22
N PHE A 43 -11.90 -9.54 0.97
CA PHE A 43 -12.59 -10.06 -0.19
C PHE A 43 -11.87 -11.31 -0.68
N ASP A 44 -12.62 -12.36 -0.92
CA ASP A 44 -12.12 -13.59 -1.52
C ASP A 44 -12.25 -13.50 -3.04
N ARG A 45 -11.19 -13.88 -3.78
CA ARG A 45 -11.19 -13.79 -5.25
C ARG A 45 -12.31 -14.61 -5.90
N ASP A 46 -12.62 -15.75 -5.32
CA ASP A 46 -13.54 -16.73 -5.91
C ASP A 46 -15.00 -16.43 -5.52
N ARG A 47 -15.24 -15.72 -4.39
CA ARG A 47 -16.58 -15.28 -3.95
C ARG A 47 -16.95 -13.87 -4.39
N ASP A 48 -16.00 -12.93 -4.31
CA ASP A 48 -16.21 -11.50 -4.51
C ASP A 48 -15.18 -10.92 -5.51
N PRO A 49 -15.13 -11.41 -6.76
CA PRO A 49 -14.05 -11.10 -7.70
C PRO A 49 -13.91 -9.59 -7.98
N MET A 50 -15.03 -8.87 -8.10
CA MET A 50 -15.01 -7.44 -8.39
C MET A 50 -14.42 -6.63 -7.23
N MET A 51 -14.81 -6.94 -5.99
CA MET A 51 -14.27 -6.29 -4.79
C MET A 51 -12.81 -6.67 -4.54
N PHE A 52 -12.46 -7.95 -4.78
CA PHE A 52 -11.08 -8.43 -4.72
C PHE A 52 -10.16 -7.62 -5.62
N TRP A 53 -10.51 -7.48 -6.91
CA TRP A 53 -9.69 -6.74 -7.86
C TRP A 53 -9.69 -5.25 -7.57
N GLY A 54 -10.84 -4.67 -7.22
CA GLY A 54 -10.96 -3.27 -6.85
C GLY A 54 -10.04 -2.88 -5.68
N SER A 55 -10.09 -3.65 -4.60
CA SER A 55 -9.22 -3.42 -3.43
C SER A 55 -7.74 -3.65 -3.74
N THR A 56 -7.43 -4.69 -4.52
CA THR A 56 -6.05 -5.00 -4.93
C THR A 56 -5.44 -3.87 -5.77
N ILE A 57 -6.18 -3.35 -6.76
CA ILE A 57 -5.72 -2.24 -7.60
C ILE A 57 -5.54 -0.98 -6.77
N ALA A 58 -6.51 -0.64 -5.90
CA ALA A 58 -6.43 0.52 -5.03
C ALA A 58 -5.20 0.48 -4.11
N ASN A 59 -4.90 -0.69 -3.53
CA ASN A 59 -3.70 -0.88 -2.71
C ASN A 59 -2.42 -0.59 -3.50
N TRP A 60 -2.26 -1.18 -4.70
CA TRP A 60 -1.06 -1.00 -5.51
C TRP A 60 -0.87 0.44 -5.98
N LEU A 61 -1.96 1.12 -6.36
CA LEU A 61 -1.91 2.55 -6.70
C LEU A 61 -1.43 3.38 -5.51
N LEU A 62 -1.98 3.13 -4.32
CA LEU A 62 -1.61 3.86 -3.12
C LEU A 62 -0.15 3.58 -2.69
N ILE A 63 0.28 2.32 -2.76
CA ILE A 63 1.67 1.94 -2.53
C ILE A 63 2.60 2.67 -3.50
N GLY A 64 2.24 2.73 -4.77
CA GLY A 64 2.99 3.45 -5.79
C GLY A 64 3.13 4.93 -5.47
N LEU A 65 2.03 5.59 -5.10
CA LEU A 65 2.01 7.01 -4.71
C LEU A 65 2.88 7.29 -3.47
N ILE A 66 2.75 6.47 -2.44
CA ILE A 66 3.53 6.61 -1.20
C ILE A 66 5.02 6.39 -1.47
N THR A 67 5.36 5.35 -2.25
CA THR A 67 6.75 5.02 -2.56
C THR A 67 7.39 6.09 -3.44
N ALA A 68 6.69 6.55 -4.48
CA ALA A 68 7.17 7.60 -5.36
C ALA A 68 7.33 8.93 -4.60
N GLY A 69 6.34 9.33 -3.81
CA GLY A 69 6.41 10.52 -2.96
C GLY A 69 7.56 10.44 -1.94
N GLY A 70 7.74 9.28 -1.32
CA GLY A 70 8.85 9.01 -0.41
C GLY A 70 10.21 9.10 -1.08
N ALA A 71 10.36 8.50 -2.26
CA ALA A 71 11.58 8.56 -3.06
C ALA A 71 11.91 10.01 -3.47
N LEU A 72 10.93 10.75 -3.98
CA LEU A 72 11.10 12.16 -4.35
C LEU A 72 11.47 13.03 -3.15
N ALA A 73 10.93 12.76 -1.96
CA ALA A 73 11.26 13.49 -0.75
C ALA A 73 12.68 13.19 -0.21
N VAL A 74 13.22 12.01 -0.50
CA VAL A 74 14.59 11.61 -0.13
C VAL A 74 15.62 12.07 -1.16
N LEU A 75 15.33 11.89 -2.44
CA LEU A 75 16.28 12.02 -3.54
C LEU A 75 16.40 13.44 -4.11
N LEU A 76 15.35 14.27 -4.03
CA LEU A 76 15.44 15.64 -4.53
C LEU A 76 16.17 16.55 -3.53
N PRO A 77 17.10 17.40 -4.00
CA PRO A 77 17.64 18.48 -3.19
C PRO A 77 16.49 19.35 -2.68
N GLY A 78 16.53 19.74 -1.40
CA GLY A 78 15.58 20.73 -0.89
C GLY A 78 15.81 22.06 -1.60
N ALA A 79 14.75 22.63 -2.15
CA ALA A 79 14.71 24.06 -2.47
C ALA A 79 14.71 24.87 -1.16
#